data_AF-A0A1F5ZBI0-F1
#
_entry.id   AF-A0A1F5ZBI0-F1
#
_cell.length_a   1.000
_cell.length_b   1.000
_cell.length_c   1.000
_cell.angle_alpha   90.00
_cell.angle_beta   90.00
_cell.angle_gamma   90.00
#
_symmetry.space_group_name_H-M   'P 1'
#
loop_
_entity.id
_entity.type
_entity.pdbx_description
1 polymer ?
#
loop_
_entity_poly.entity_id
_entity_poly.type
_entity_poly.pdbx_seq_one_letter_code
_entity_poly.pdbx_strand_id
1 'polypeptide(L)'
;MRLNVSKKTAANYKSDIKNFFAWYIFSVTNNKAGYANLSLAENLLNVISTAHITGYITNLLESATPATTINRRLSALRLFFKYAIQNQICTHDPTESISNLKKNSGRHDDHLIILSEFTEHLQSEGASSSTIRGYVADIKHLLVWVKQTT
;
A
#
# COMPACT_ATOMS: atom_id res chain seq x y z
N MET A 1 -13.31 22.12 1.27
CA MET A 1 -13.44 21.34 0.02
C MET A 1 -14.88 20.85 -0.12
N ARG A 2 -15.65 21.34 -1.10
CA ARG A 2 -16.97 20.74 -1.41
C ARG A 2 -16.72 19.48 -2.23
N LEU A 3 -16.94 18.32 -1.62
CA LEU A 3 -16.92 17.06 -2.33
C LEU A 3 -18.15 17.01 -3.24
N ASN A 4 -17.94 17.19 -4.56
CA ASN A 4 -18.99 16.96 -5.55
C ASN A 4 -19.19 15.44 -5.79
N VAL A 5 -19.47 14.71 -4.72
CA VAL A 5 -19.66 13.26 -4.72
C VAL A 5 -20.97 12.92 -4.02
N SER A 6 -21.57 11.78 -4.36
CA SER A 6 -22.80 11.35 -3.72
C SER A 6 -22.62 11.18 -2.20
N LYS A 7 -23.71 11.32 -1.43
CA LYS A 7 -23.71 11.03 0.02
C LYS A 7 -23.14 9.65 0.33
N LYS A 8 -23.46 8.66 -0.51
CA LYS A 8 -22.94 7.29 -0.41
C LYS A 8 -21.42 7.24 -0.61
N THR A 9 -20.90 7.94 -1.61
CA THR A 9 -19.46 8.05 -1.86
C THR A 9 -18.73 8.71 -0.68
N ALA A 10 -19.30 9.77 -0.11
CA ALA A 10 -18.74 10.42 1.07
C ALA A 10 -18.70 9.48 2.30
N ALA A 11 -19.77 8.72 2.53
CA ALA A 11 -19.82 7.72 3.59
C ALA A 11 -18.76 6.62 3.39
N ASN A 12 -18.56 6.17 2.15
CA ASN A 12 -17.52 5.20 1.80
C ASN A 12 -16.11 5.75 2.09
N TYR A 13 -15.80 6.98 1.69
CA TYR A 13 -14.51 7.60 1.98
C TYR A 13 -14.27 7.75 3.48
N LYS A 14 -15.30 8.13 4.25
CA LYS A 14 -15.21 8.17 5.72
C LYS A 14 -14.83 6.81 6.30
N SER A 15 -15.46 5.73 5.80
CA SER A 15 -15.15 4.36 6.23
C SER A 15 -13.72 3.96 5.87
N ASP A 16 -13.26 4.32 4.68
CA ASP A 16 -11.91 4.01 4.21
C ASP A 16 -10.83 4.70 5.05
N ILE A 17 -11.00 5.99 5.30
CA ILE A 17 -10.10 6.79 6.13
C ILE A 17 -10.04 6.20 7.54
N LYS A 18 -11.19 5.88 8.14
CA LYS A 18 -11.26 5.25 9.46
C LYS A 18 -10.49 3.92 9.52
N ASN A 19 -10.62 3.10 8.48
CA ASN A 19 -9.95 1.80 8.46
C ASN A 19 -8.43 1.96 8.41
N PHE A 20 -7.90 2.89 7.62
CA PHE A 20 -6.46 3.18 7.62
C PHE A 20 -5.99 3.63 9.00
N PHE A 21 -6.65 4.59 9.62
CA PHE A 21 -6.23 5.08 10.94
C PHE A 21 -6.36 4.03 12.04
N ALA A 22 -7.37 3.17 12.00
CA ALA A 22 -7.49 2.04 12.92
C ALA A 22 -6.32 1.07 12.77
N TRP A 23 -5.96 0.71 11.53
CA TRP A 23 -4.78 -0.12 11.26
C TRP A 23 -3.49 0.58 11.70
N TYR A 24 -3.31 1.86 11.38
CA TYR A 24 -2.09 2.60 11.69
C TYR A 24 -1.88 2.70 13.20
N ILE A 25 -2.91 3.09 13.96
CA ILE A 25 -2.85 3.16 15.42
C ILE A 25 -2.52 1.77 16.00
N PHE A 26 -3.17 0.72 15.52
CA PHE A 26 -2.89 -0.65 15.96
C PHE A 26 -1.45 -1.09 15.61
N SER A 27 -0.95 -0.77 14.41
CA SER A 27 0.36 -1.22 13.96
C SER A 27 1.50 -0.49 14.69
N VAL A 28 1.34 0.80 15.01
CA VAL A 28 2.34 1.55 15.79
C VAL A 28 2.31 1.21 17.28
N THR A 29 1.14 0.89 17.85
CA THR A 29 1.02 0.55 19.28
C THR A 29 1.50 -0.85 19.61
N ASN A 30 1.33 -1.81 18.71
CA ASN A 30 1.81 -3.19 18.92
C ASN A 30 3.30 -3.37 18.62
N ASN A 31 3.90 -2.51 17.78
CA ASN A 31 5.34 -2.46 17.56
C ASN A 31 6.04 -1.64 18.66
N LYS A 32 6.05 -2.16 19.90
CA LYS A 32 6.58 -1.55 21.14
C LYS A 32 8.05 -1.04 21.14
N ALA A 33 8.71 -0.88 19.99
CA ALA A 33 10.10 -0.42 19.89
C ALA A 33 10.29 0.99 19.28
N GLY A 34 9.29 1.60 18.63
CA GLY A 34 9.53 2.84 17.84
C GLY A 34 8.78 4.11 18.28
N TYR A 35 7.58 3.98 18.88
CA TYR A 35 6.64 5.09 19.03
C TYR A 35 6.10 5.29 20.46
N ALA A 36 6.79 4.75 21.47
CA ALA A 36 6.47 4.98 22.89
C ALA A 36 6.50 6.47 23.29
N ASN A 37 6.99 7.34 22.40
CA ASN A 37 6.94 8.80 22.51
C ASN A 37 6.26 9.45 21.29
N LEU A 38 5.11 8.94 20.82
CA LEU A 38 4.12 9.84 20.22
C LEU A 38 3.62 10.76 21.33
N SER A 39 4.48 11.72 21.71
CA SER A 39 4.09 12.86 22.50
C SER A 39 2.84 13.42 21.82
N LEU A 40 1.76 13.54 22.58
CA LEU A 40 0.52 14.17 22.13
C LEU A 40 0.74 15.57 21.52
N ALA A 41 1.95 16.14 21.63
CA ALA A 41 2.35 17.41 21.08
C ALA A 41 2.74 17.38 19.59
N GLU A 42 3.16 16.25 19.01
CA GLU A 42 3.45 16.17 17.57
C GLU A 42 2.19 15.84 16.79
N ASN A 43 1.94 16.60 15.72
CA ASN A 43 0.80 16.35 14.87
C ASN A 43 0.93 14.97 14.21
N LEU A 44 0.07 14.03 14.60
CA LEU A 44 0.04 12.65 14.10
C LEU A 44 0.16 12.56 12.57
N LEU A 45 -0.46 13.50 11.84
CA LEU A 45 -0.43 13.50 10.38
C LEU A 45 0.95 13.82 9.81
N ASN A 46 1.79 14.56 10.51
CA ASN A 46 3.18 14.83 10.11
C ASN A 46 4.13 13.66 10.37
N VAL A 47 3.73 12.67 11.17
CA VAL A 47 4.53 11.45 11.40
C VAL A 47 4.24 10.39 10.33
N ILE A 48 3.05 10.45 9.71
CA ILE A 48 2.66 9.49 8.69
C ILE A 48 3.49 9.76 7.42
N SER A 49 4.46 8.89 7.16
CA SER A 49 5.24 8.83 5.91
C SER A 49 4.67 7.84 4.87
N THR A 50 5.24 7.88 3.66
CA THR A 50 4.95 6.92 2.58
C THR A 50 5.19 5.46 3.01
N ALA A 51 6.16 5.20 3.90
CA ALA A 51 6.40 3.85 4.41
C ALA A 51 5.18 3.28 5.16
N HIS A 52 4.43 4.11 5.89
CA HIS A 52 3.20 3.67 6.55
C HIS A 52 2.07 3.39 5.57
N ILE A 53 1.99 4.15 4.47
CA ILE A 53 1.02 3.88 3.39
C ILE A 53 1.36 2.55 2.70
N THR A 54 2.64 2.31 2.41
CA THR A 54 3.09 1.04 1.84
C THR A 54 2.81 -0.13 2.79
N GLY A 55 3.13 -0.01 4.09
CA GLY A 55 2.81 -1.03 5.09
C GLY A 55 1.32 -1.33 5.18
N TYR A 56 0.46 -0.32 5.04
CA TYR A 56 -0.98 -0.52 4.98
C TYR A 56 -1.40 -1.29 3.72
N ILE A 57 -0.84 -0.95 2.56
CA ILE A 57 -1.11 -1.67 1.30
C ILE A 57 -0.68 -3.13 1.43
N THR A 58 0.50 -3.41 1.99
CA THR A 58 1.00 -4.76 2.24
C THR A 58 0.02 -5.54 3.13
N ASN A 59 -0.43 -4.96 4.25
CA ASN A 59 -1.42 -5.61 5.12
C ASN A 59 -2.77 -5.90 4.40
N LEU A 60 -3.21 -5.01 3.51
CA LEU A 60 -4.41 -5.23 2.72
C LEU A 60 -4.24 -6.35 1.68
N LEU A 61 -3.05 -6.46 1.08
CA LEU A 61 -2.71 -7.54 0.14
C LEU A 61 -2.63 -8.89 0.86
N GLU A 62 -1.97 -8.94 2.02
CA GLU A 62 -1.89 -10.14 2.88
C GLU A 62 -3.26 -10.62 3.34
N SER A 63 -4.20 -9.70 3.57
CA SER A 63 -5.59 -10.00 3.91
C SER A 63 -6.48 -10.28 2.70
N ALA A 64 -5.89 -10.49 1.51
CA ALA A 64 -6.58 -10.76 0.25
C ALA A 64 -7.64 -9.70 -0.12
N THR A 65 -7.43 -8.43 0.27
CA THR A 65 -8.34 -7.34 -0.07
C THR A 65 -8.30 -7.07 -1.57
N PRO A 66 -9.44 -6.97 -2.28
CA PRO A 66 -9.45 -6.72 -3.72
C PRO A 66 -8.73 -5.42 -4.09
N ALA A 67 -7.92 -5.45 -5.17
CA ALA A 67 -7.18 -4.27 -5.65
C ALA A 67 -8.08 -3.06 -5.93
N THR A 68 -9.32 -3.28 -6.36
CA THR A 68 -10.34 -2.22 -6.53
C THR A 68 -10.70 -1.54 -5.21
N THR A 69 -10.81 -2.31 -4.13
CA THR A 69 -11.03 -1.82 -2.77
C THR A 69 -9.80 -1.08 -2.25
N ILE A 70 -8.60 -1.61 -2.48
CA ILE A 70 -7.34 -0.94 -2.09
C ILE A 70 -7.23 0.42 -2.80
N ASN A 71 -7.43 0.47 -4.13
CA ASN A 71 -7.40 1.71 -4.91
C ASN A 71 -8.46 2.73 -4.47
N ARG A 72 -9.65 2.25 -4.08
CA ARG A 72 -10.69 3.12 -3.52
C ARG A 72 -10.25 3.73 -2.19
N ARG A 73 -9.63 2.95 -1.30
CA ARG A 73 -9.07 3.41 -0.03
C ARG A 73 -7.94 4.42 -0.26
N LEU A 74 -7.01 4.15 -1.18
CA LEU A 74 -5.94 5.08 -1.57
C LEU A 74 -6.50 6.40 -2.12
N SER A 75 -7.58 6.35 -2.88
CA SER A 75 -8.25 7.56 -3.38
C SER A 75 -8.84 8.40 -2.24
N ALA A 76 -9.44 7.75 -1.23
CA ALA A 76 -9.94 8.44 -0.04
C ALA A 76 -8.79 9.06 0.78
N LEU A 77 -7.66 8.38 0.90
CA LEU A 77 -6.47 8.88 1.60
C LEU A 77 -5.84 10.09 0.89
N ARG A 78 -5.63 10.02 -0.44
CA ARG A 78 -5.14 11.16 -1.25
C ARG A 78 -6.00 12.39 -1.04
N LEU A 79 -7.32 12.19 -1.06
CA LEU A 79 -8.27 13.26 -0.87
C LEU A 79 -8.19 13.86 0.54
N PHE A 80 -8.06 13.01 1.56
CA PHE A 80 -7.91 13.42 2.95
C PHE A 80 -6.63 14.21 3.19
N PHE A 81 -5.47 13.70 2.74
CA PHE A 81 -4.19 14.39 2.93
C PHE A 81 -4.10 15.68 2.12
N LYS A 82 -4.65 15.72 0.91
CA LYS A 82 -4.83 16.98 0.17
C LYS A 82 -5.63 18.01 0.99
N TYR A 83 -6.74 17.60 1.61
CA TYR A 83 -7.51 18.48 2.49
C TYR A 83 -6.67 18.91 3.72
N ALA A 84 -5.98 17.98 4.37
CA ALA A 84 -5.17 18.27 5.55
C ALA A 84 -4.08 19.32 5.25
N ILE A 85 -3.38 19.19 4.12
CA ILE A 85 -2.35 20.15 3.67
C ILE A 85 -2.98 21.51 3.35
N GLN A 86 -4.10 21.53 2.61
CA GLN A 86 -4.81 22.78 2.28
C GLN A 86 -5.26 23.56 3.52
N ASN A 87 -5.48 22.88 4.64
CA ASN A 87 -5.88 23.49 5.91
C ASN A 87 -4.71 23.56 6.91
N GLN A 88 -3.47 23.39 6.44
CA GLN A 88 -2.25 23.48 7.26
C GLN A 88 -2.22 22.53 8.46
N ILE A 89 -2.93 21.41 8.37
CA ILE A 89 -2.94 20.35 9.39
C ILE A 89 -1.70 19.47 9.24
N CYS A 90 -1.16 19.27 8.03
CA CYS A 90 0.12 18.62 7.83
C CYS A 90 0.91 19.29 6.71
N THR A 91 2.22 19.04 6.67
CA THR A 91 3.15 19.73 5.75
C THR A 91 3.53 18.91 4.52
N HIS A 92 3.20 17.62 4.48
CA HIS A 92 3.51 16.73 3.35
C HIS A 92 2.36 15.76 3.06
N ASP A 93 2.35 15.24 1.82
CA ASP A 93 1.40 14.21 1.37
C ASP A 93 2.09 12.83 1.38
N PRO A 94 1.75 11.92 2.31
CA PRO A 94 2.36 10.59 2.34
C PRO A 94 1.93 9.69 1.16
N THR A 95 0.95 10.11 0.36
CA THR A 95 0.39 9.34 -0.75
C THR A 95 0.95 9.75 -2.12
N GLU A 96 1.80 10.77 -2.19
CA GLU A 96 2.26 11.38 -3.45
C GLU A 96 2.96 10.39 -4.40
N SER A 97 3.82 9.52 -3.87
CA SER A 97 4.56 8.52 -4.66
C SER A 97 3.85 7.18 -4.80
N ILE A 98 2.60 7.05 -4.36
CA ILE A 98 1.86 5.79 -4.38
C ILE A 98 1.00 5.68 -5.64
N SER A 99 1.32 4.73 -6.52
CA SER A 99 0.51 4.41 -7.69
C SER A 99 -0.69 3.52 -7.35
N ASN A 100 -1.75 3.57 -8.17
CA ASN A 100 -2.82 2.59 -8.07
C ASN A 100 -2.33 1.19 -8.42
N LEU A 101 -2.85 0.18 -7.72
CA LEU A 101 -2.65 -1.21 -8.08
C LEU A 101 -3.29 -1.47 -9.45
N LYS A 102 -2.54 -2.15 -10.33
CA LYS A 102 -3.07 -2.54 -11.63
C LYS A 102 -4.24 -3.50 -11.41
N LYS A 103 -5.33 -3.30 -12.17
CA LYS A 103 -6.44 -4.25 -12.21
C LYS A 103 -5.92 -5.52 -12.88
N ASN A 104 -5.38 -6.45 -12.09
CA ASN A 104 -5.24 -7.82 -12.53
C ASN A 104 -6.63 -8.44 -12.37
N SER A 105 -7.28 -8.67 -13.51
CA SER A 105 -8.55 -9.35 -13.65
C SER A 105 -8.45 -10.76 -13.10
N GLY A 106 -8.97 -10.99 -11.90
CA GLY A 106 -9.28 -12.32 -11.36
C GLY A 106 -8.06 -13.16 -11.00
N ARG A 107 -8.09 -13.69 -9.76
CA ARG A 107 -7.04 -14.47 -9.10
C ARG A 107 -5.90 -13.60 -8.57
N HIS A 108 -5.66 -13.72 -7.26
CA HIS A 108 -4.34 -13.48 -6.72
C HIS A 108 -3.37 -14.24 -7.62
N ASP A 109 -2.56 -13.52 -8.36
CA ASP A 109 -1.46 -14.11 -9.12
C ASP A 109 -0.38 -14.32 -8.06
N ASP A 110 -0.51 -15.39 -7.26
CA ASP A 110 0.42 -15.77 -6.17
C ASP A 110 1.87 -15.74 -6.66
N HIS A 111 2.05 -15.94 -7.97
CA HIS A 111 3.31 -15.88 -8.66
C HIS A 111 3.93 -14.47 -8.69
N LEU A 112 3.15 -13.38 -8.68
CA LEU A 112 3.69 -12.02 -8.62
C LEU A 112 4.30 -11.71 -7.25
N ILE A 113 3.70 -12.25 -6.18
CA ILE A 113 4.23 -12.15 -4.81
C ILE A 113 5.51 -12.97 -4.69
N ILE A 114 5.50 -14.22 -5.17
CA ILE A 114 6.70 -15.07 -5.21
C ILE A 114 7.80 -14.43 -6.05
N LEU A 115 7.47 -13.80 -7.18
CA LEU A 115 8.44 -13.11 -8.03
C LEU A 115 9.01 -11.87 -7.35
N SER A 116 8.23 -11.11 -6.56
CA SER A 116 8.76 -9.97 -5.80
C SER A 116 9.67 -10.42 -4.67
N GLU A 117 9.25 -11.40 -3.87
CA GLU A 117 10.06 -11.95 -2.77
C GLU A 117 11.37 -12.56 -3.27
N PHE A 118 11.31 -13.29 -4.38
CA PHE A 118 12.50 -13.86 -5.01
C PHE A 118 13.42 -12.78 -5.60
N THR A 119 12.85 -11.70 -6.15
CA THR A 119 13.63 -10.56 -6.64
C THR A 119 14.37 -9.87 -5.49
N GLU A 120 13.69 -9.64 -4.36
CA GLU A 120 14.27 -9.04 -3.16
C GLU A 120 15.38 -9.92 -2.56
N HIS A 121 15.18 -11.24 -2.53
CA HIS A 121 16.21 -12.19 -2.10
C HIS A 121 17.48 -12.11 -2.97
N LEU A 122 17.35 -12.11 -4.29
CA LEU A 122 18.51 -11.99 -5.19
C LEU A 122 19.22 -10.64 -5.03
N GLN A 123 18.48 -9.57 -4.73
CA GLN A 123 19.07 -8.27 -4.42
C GLN A 123 19.87 -8.31 -3.11
N SER A 124 19.36 -8.96 -2.07
CA SER A 124 20.08 -9.12 -0.80
C SER A 124 21.34 -9.98 -0.92
N GLU A 125 21.34 -10.94 -1.85
CA GLU A 125 22.52 -11.76 -2.19
C GLU A 125 23.53 -11.04 -3.10
N GLY A 126 23.27 -9.77 -3.46
CA GLY A 126 24.17 -8.97 -4.29
C GLY A 126 24.15 -9.33 -5.78
N ALA A 127 23.12 -10.02 -6.26
CA ALA A 127 23.00 -10.36 -7.66
C ALA A 127 22.87 -9.10 -8.55
N SER A 128 23.52 -9.12 -9.71
CA SER A 128 23.46 -8.01 -10.66
C SER A 128 22.04 -7.83 -11.21
N SER A 129 21.68 -6.60 -11.59
CA SER A 129 20.37 -6.34 -12.20
C SER A 129 20.13 -7.14 -13.49
N SER A 130 21.19 -7.46 -14.25
CA SER A 130 21.12 -8.37 -15.41
C SER A 130 20.78 -9.79 -15.01
N THR A 131 21.38 -10.30 -13.94
CA THR A 131 21.15 -11.65 -13.40
C THR A 131 19.72 -11.79 -12.89
N ILE A 132 19.25 -10.81 -12.10
CA ILE A 132 17.88 -10.77 -11.58
C ILE A 132 16.87 -10.79 -12.72
N ARG A 133 17.07 -9.96 -13.76
CA ARG A 133 16.20 -9.93 -14.93
C ARG A 133 16.15 -11.27 -15.67
N GLY A 134 17.29 -11.96 -15.78
CA GLY A 134 17.37 -13.29 -16.37
C GLY A 134 16.49 -14.29 -15.61
N TYR A 135 16.74 -14.45 -14.30
CA TYR A 135 15.99 -15.42 -13.50
C TYR A 135 14.48 -15.12 -13.42
N VAL A 136 14.10 -13.84 -13.33
CA VAL A 136 12.68 -13.44 -13.35
C VAL A 136 12.01 -13.80 -14.68
N ALA A 137 12.73 -13.69 -15.81
CA ALA A 137 12.22 -14.09 -17.12
C ALA A 137 12.01 -15.61 -17.17
N ASP A 138 12.99 -16.39 -16.72
CA ASP A 138 12.93 -17.85 -16.73
C ASP A 138 11.77 -18.40 -15.88
N ILE A 139 11.58 -17.88 -14.67
CA ILE A 139 10.45 -18.29 -13.80
C ILE A 139 9.12 -17.92 -14.44
N LYS A 140 9.02 -16.74 -15.08
CA LYS A 140 7.80 -16.37 -15.81
C LYS A 140 7.51 -17.35 -16.94
N HIS A 141 8.52 -17.72 -17.73
CA HIS A 141 8.37 -18.70 -18.80
C HIS A 141 7.96 -20.07 -18.26
N LEU A 142 8.57 -20.53 -17.16
CA LEU A 142 8.23 -21.78 -16.49
C LEU A 142 6.77 -21.81 -16.03
N LEU A 143 6.30 -20.75 -15.37
CA LEU A 143 4.92 -20.66 -14.87
C LEU A 143 3.89 -20.63 -15.99
N VAL A 144 4.21 -19.98 -17.12
CA VAL A 144 3.37 -20.02 -18.32
C VAL A 144 3.31 -21.43 -18.89
N TRP A 145 4.44 -22.13 -18.97
CA TRP A 145 4.50 -23.50 -19.47
C TRP A 145 3.73 -24.50 -18.60
N VAL A 146 3.86 -24.41 -17.27
CA VAL A 146 3.12 -25.28 -16.33
C VAL A 146 1.60 -25.13 -16.51
N LYS A 147 1.12 -23.89 -16.70
CA LYS A 147 -0.31 -23.60 -16.95
C LYS A 147 -0.82 -24.12 -18.29
N GLN A 148 0.06 -24.37 -19.26
CA GLN A 148 -0.30 -24.89 -20.58
C GLN A 148 -0.25 -26.42 -20.66
N THR A 149 0.46 -27.05 -19.71
CA THR A 149 0.71 -28.50 -19.71
C THR A 149 -0.12 -29.23 -18.64
N THR A 150 -0.95 -28.52 -17.88
CA THR A 150 -1.89 -29.03 -16.87
C THR A 150 -3.31 -28.64 -17.24
#